data_AF-A0A4R8MEX9-F1
#
_entry.id   AF-A0A4R8MEX9-F1
#
_cell.length_a   1.000
_cell.length_b   1.000
_cell.length_c   1.000
_cell.angle_alpha   90.00
_cell.angle_beta   90.00
_cell.angle_gamma   90.00
#
_symmetry.space_group_name_H-M   'P 1'
#
loop_
_entity.id
_entity.type
_entity.pdbx_description
1 polymer ?
#
loop_
_entity_poly.entity_id
_entity_poly.type
_entity_poly.pdbx_seq_one_letter_code
_entity_poly.pdbx_strand_id
1 'polypeptide(L)'
;MKNLISFGIAFLMVSVNLTAQCTDINTKEIANYLNEKVKPRLDIKLDRTDGFVAINGTRQNLDLQDIKISPIKREWTYFFQDVRRADSNFWYDSKKNSFILDVKFENNGIEIKGRCEGCITNRMKDSRAPDIEWRAPQILRFTLKPITYQKSVSFEVTEVEMIGKLEGGGLAKVIKNLTASVGGMVSKDLKRVFASDVTKRLLNDAMRPLLKSKNTVSANSVSLASTSLRVCK
;
A
#
# COMPACT_ATOMS: atom_id res chain seq x y z
N MET A 1 -30.25 -75.03 13.64
CA MET A 1 -30.00 -73.73 14.29
C MET A 1 -28.95 -72.98 13.49
N LYS A 2 -29.28 -71.73 13.10
CA LYS A 2 -28.40 -70.63 12.62
C LYS A 2 -27.66 -70.80 11.29
N ASN A 3 -28.32 -70.35 10.22
CA ASN A 3 -27.65 -69.77 9.05
C ASN A 3 -27.33 -68.29 9.36
N LEU A 4 -26.06 -67.90 9.26
CA LEU A 4 -25.64 -66.50 9.20
C LEU A 4 -25.50 -66.12 7.73
N ILE A 5 -26.36 -65.24 7.26
CA ILE A 5 -26.19 -64.55 5.98
C ILE A 5 -25.44 -63.26 6.28
N SER A 6 -24.18 -63.20 5.83
CA SER A 6 -23.34 -62.01 5.87
C SER A 6 -23.72 -61.11 4.68
N PHE A 7 -24.37 -59.97 4.95
CA PHE A 7 -24.53 -58.90 3.97
C PHE A 7 -23.34 -57.94 4.09
N GLY A 8 -22.35 -58.13 3.21
CA GLY A 8 -21.30 -57.14 2.99
C GLY A 8 -21.86 -55.95 2.23
N ILE A 9 -22.16 -54.86 2.95
CA ILE A 9 -22.43 -53.56 2.32
C ILE A 9 -21.09 -53.00 1.86
N ALA A 10 -20.78 -53.16 0.57
CA ALA A 10 -19.68 -52.47 -0.07
C ALA A 10 -20.02 -50.97 -0.14
N PHE A 11 -19.49 -50.19 0.79
CA PHE A 11 -19.51 -48.73 0.72
C PHE A 11 -18.57 -48.32 -0.41
N LEU A 12 -19.12 -48.06 -1.60
CA LEU A 12 -18.41 -47.35 -2.65
C LEU A 12 -18.16 -45.93 -2.14
N MET A 13 -16.95 -45.66 -1.65
CA MET A 13 -16.47 -44.28 -1.50
C MET A 13 -16.29 -43.70 -2.89
N VAL A 14 -17.33 -43.03 -3.40
CA VAL A 14 -17.20 -42.12 -4.52
C VAL A 14 -16.36 -40.95 -4.03
N SER A 15 -15.07 -40.93 -4.38
CA SER A 15 -14.24 -39.75 -4.26
C SER A 15 -14.79 -38.68 -5.19
N VAL A 16 -15.59 -37.78 -4.62
CA VAL A 16 -15.95 -36.54 -5.32
C VAL A 16 -14.66 -35.74 -5.44
N ASN A 17 -14.02 -35.81 -6.60
CA ASN A 17 -13.01 -34.85 -7.01
C ASN A 17 -13.70 -33.49 -7.07
N LEU A 18 -13.67 -32.75 -5.96
CA LEU A 18 -13.97 -31.32 -5.91
C LEU A 18 -12.91 -30.63 -6.78
N THR A 19 -13.18 -30.54 -8.08
CA THR A 19 -12.46 -29.61 -8.94
C THR A 19 -12.70 -28.22 -8.36
N ALA A 20 -11.65 -27.60 -7.83
CA ALA A 20 -11.71 -26.25 -7.31
C ALA A 20 -12.33 -25.37 -8.39
N GLN A 21 -13.50 -24.79 -8.11
CA GLN A 21 -14.19 -23.93 -9.06
C GLN A 21 -13.39 -22.63 -9.12
N CYS A 22 -12.61 -22.48 -10.18
CA CYS A 22 -11.76 -21.33 -10.41
C CYS A 22 -12.40 -20.39 -11.44
N THR A 23 -12.20 -19.09 -11.23
CA THR A 23 -12.62 -18.04 -12.15
C THR A 23 -11.43 -17.15 -12.44
N ASP A 24 -11.16 -16.93 -13.73
CA ASP A 24 -10.13 -16.02 -14.18
C ASP A 24 -10.75 -14.64 -14.44
N ILE A 25 -10.25 -13.62 -13.74
CA ILE A 25 -10.70 -12.24 -13.87
C ILE A 25 -9.59 -11.42 -14.51
N ASN A 26 -9.90 -10.65 -15.56
CA ASN A 26 -8.91 -9.86 -16.26
C ASN A 26 -8.28 -8.79 -15.33
N THR A 27 -6.95 -8.64 -15.35
CA THR A 27 -6.26 -7.69 -14.46
C THR A 27 -6.59 -6.24 -14.76
N LYS A 28 -6.83 -5.87 -16.02
CA LYS A 28 -7.30 -4.53 -16.40
C LYS A 28 -8.69 -4.25 -15.85
N GLU A 29 -9.57 -5.25 -15.86
CA GLU A 29 -10.91 -5.15 -15.27
C GLU A 29 -10.82 -4.88 -13.76
N ILE A 30 -9.96 -5.61 -13.04
CA ILE A 30 -9.73 -5.39 -11.60
C ILE A 30 -9.17 -3.99 -11.35
N ALA A 31 -8.16 -3.55 -12.11
CA ALA A 31 -7.58 -2.22 -11.94
C ALA A 31 -8.62 -1.11 -12.20
N ASN A 32 -9.42 -1.23 -13.26
CA ASN A 32 -10.51 -0.31 -13.55
C ASN A 32 -11.54 -0.27 -12.41
N TYR A 33 -11.92 -1.44 -11.89
CA TYR A 33 -12.85 -1.54 -10.79
C TYR A 33 -12.30 -0.91 -9.49
N LEU A 34 -11.01 -1.09 -9.18
CA LEU A 34 -10.36 -0.42 -8.05
C LEU A 34 -10.31 1.11 -8.24
N ASN A 35 -10.05 1.59 -9.46
CA ASN A 35 -10.13 3.00 -9.79
C ASN A 35 -11.56 3.57 -9.66
N GLU A 36 -12.59 2.77 -9.91
CA GLU A 36 -13.98 3.20 -9.78
C GLU A 36 -14.44 3.19 -8.32
N LYS A 37 -14.08 2.15 -7.55
CA LYS A 37 -14.66 1.90 -6.22
C LYS A 37 -13.78 2.30 -5.04
N VAL A 38 -12.46 2.29 -5.20
CA VAL A 38 -11.49 2.55 -4.12
C VAL A 38 -10.86 3.93 -4.27
N LYS A 39 -10.34 4.29 -5.45
CA LYS A 39 -9.66 5.59 -5.69
C LYS A 39 -10.45 6.82 -5.18
N PRO A 40 -11.77 6.95 -5.38
CA PRO A 40 -12.52 8.13 -4.92
C PRO A 40 -12.64 8.22 -3.39
N ARG A 41 -12.38 7.11 -2.70
CA ARG A 41 -12.55 6.95 -1.25
C ARG A 41 -11.23 6.78 -0.51
N LEU A 42 -10.12 6.72 -1.25
CA LEU A 42 -8.77 6.69 -0.72
C LEU A 42 -8.35 8.13 -0.42
N ASP A 43 -7.83 8.38 0.76
CA ASP A 43 -7.18 9.65 1.11
C ASP A 43 -5.90 9.35 1.89
N ILE A 44 -4.85 10.13 1.63
CA ILE A 44 -3.54 9.97 2.27
C ILE A 44 -2.98 11.35 2.59
N LYS A 45 -2.55 11.52 3.84
CA LYS A 45 -1.80 12.68 4.30
C LYS A 45 -0.50 12.20 4.92
N LEU A 46 0.64 12.70 4.44
CA LEU A 46 1.92 12.53 5.12
C LEU A 46 2.17 13.75 5.99
N ASP A 47 2.20 13.53 7.30
CA ASP A 47 2.40 14.56 8.31
C ASP A 47 2.92 13.91 9.58
N ARG A 48 3.79 14.61 10.31
CA ARG A 48 4.38 14.12 11.56
C ARG A 48 3.34 13.84 12.65
N THR A 49 2.31 14.67 12.75
CA THR A 49 1.34 14.66 13.87
C THR A 49 -0.06 14.23 13.47
N ASP A 50 -0.41 14.46 12.20
CA ASP A 50 -1.73 14.21 11.62
C ASP A 50 -1.62 13.24 10.43
N GLY A 51 -0.52 12.50 10.27
CA GLY A 51 -0.38 11.59 9.14
C GLY A 51 -1.47 10.50 9.15
N PHE A 52 -2.02 10.16 7.97
CA PHE A 52 -3.01 9.08 7.86
C PHE A 52 -3.13 8.46 6.46
N VAL A 53 -3.69 7.25 6.44
CA VAL A 53 -4.36 6.65 5.29
C VAL A 53 -5.82 6.43 5.65
N ALA A 54 -6.74 6.86 4.80
CA ALA A 54 -8.16 6.63 4.94
C ALA A 54 -8.70 5.91 3.71
N ILE A 55 -9.51 4.87 3.92
CA ILE A 55 -10.27 4.21 2.87
C ILE A 55 -11.72 4.17 3.31
N ASN A 56 -12.61 4.72 2.49
CA ASN A 56 -14.04 4.80 2.79
C ASN A 56 -14.31 5.49 4.16
N GLY A 57 -13.60 6.59 4.41
CA GLY A 57 -13.70 7.37 5.65
C GLY A 57 -13.07 6.71 6.90
N THR A 58 -12.66 5.45 6.82
CA THR A 58 -12.00 4.78 7.95
C THR A 58 -10.54 5.15 7.98
N ARG A 59 -10.14 5.95 8.97
CA ARG A 59 -8.80 6.51 9.14
C ARG A 59 -7.87 5.57 9.90
N GLN A 60 -6.65 5.42 9.42
CA GLN A 60 -5.54 4.81 10.13
C GLN A 60 -4.36 5.77 10.15
N ASN A 61 -3.88 6.07 11.36
CA ASN A 61 -2.83 7.04 11.54
C ASN A 61 -1.47 6.48 11.11
N LEU A 62 -0.71 7.35 10.45
CA LEU A 62 0.69 7.15 10.20
C LEU A 62 1.49 7.62 11.42
N ASP A 63 2.60 6.95 11.64
CA ASP A 63 3.60 7.28 12.66
C ASP A 63 4.92 7.62 11.94
N LEU A 64 4.90 8.77 11.25
CA LEU A 64 6.07 9.27 10.52
C LEU A 64 7.02 9.95 11.51
N GLN A 65 8.04 9.19 11.92
CA GLN A 65 9.04 9.62 12.88
C GLN A 65 9.90 10.79 12.35
N ASP A 66 10.50 11.52 13.28
CA ASP A 66 11.49 12.54 12.93
C ASP A 66 12.79 11.89 12.42
N ILE A 67 13.37 12.45 11.35
CA ILE A 67 14.66 11.99 10.81
C ILE A 67 15.75 12.91 11.30
N LYS A 68 16.67 12.38 12.11
CA LYS A 68 17.79 13.13 12.67
C LYS A 68 19.07 12.85 11.89
N ILE A 69 19.77 13.91 11.49
CA ILE A 69 21.07 13.83 10.81
C ILE A 69 22.04 14.85 11.40
N SER A 70 23.35 14.56 11.31
CA SER A 70 24.39 15.44 11.88
C SER A 70 25.48 15.81 10.86
N PRO A 71 25.17 16.65 9.84
CA PRO A 71 26.09 16.90 8.73
C PRO A 71 27.32 17.75 9.10
N ILE A 72 27.25 18.54 10.18
CA ILE A 72 28.34 19.45 10.63
C ILE A 72 28.43 19.52 12.17
N LYS A 73 28.44 18.36 12.85
CA LYS A 73 28.42 18.26 14.33
C LYS A 73 27.25 19.04 14.99
N ARG A 74 26.16 19.21 14.24
CA ARG A 74 24.91 19.83 14.66
C ARG A 74 23.78 18.91 14.25
N GLU A 75 22.85 18.67 15.15
CA GLU A 75 21.69 17.83 14.88
C GLU A 75 20.63 18.63 14.11
N TRP A 76 20.26 18.10 12.95
CA TRP A 76 19.12 18.56 12.16
C TRP A 76 18.04 17.51 12.21
N THR A 77 16.81 17.97 12.39
CA THR A 77 15.61 17.14 12.42
C THR A 77 14.77 17.44 11.20
N TYR A 78 14.31 16.39 10.51
CA TYR A 78 13.50 16.47 9.31
C TYR A 78 12.16 15.75 9.48
N PHE A 79 11.07 16.38 9.05
CA PHE A 79 9.73 15.81 9.21
C PHE A 79 8.77 16.25 8.09
N PHE A 80 7.77 15.43 7.80
CA PHE A 80 6.69 15.78 6.87
C PHE A 80 5.70 16.76 7.51
N GLN A 81 5.30 17.77 6.76
CA GLN A 81 4.26 18.72 7.15
C GLN A 81 3.21 18.85 6.04
N ASP A 82 1.96 18.50 6.37
CA ASP A 82 0.76 18.67 5.53
C ASP A 82 0.86 18.28 4.05
N VAL A 83 1.46 17.12 3.75
CA VAL A 83 1.59 16.64 2.37
C VAL A 83 0.38 15.78 2.00
N ARG A 84 -0.52 16.34 1.20
CA ARG A 84 -1.82 15.74 0.85
C ARG A 84 -1.81 15.03 -0.51
N ARG A 85 -2.54 13.93 -0.60
CA ARG A 85 -2.82 13.26 -1.87
C ARG A 85 -3.62 14.17 -2.80
N ALA A 86 -3.11 14.40 -4.00
CA ALA A 86 -3.81 15.06 -5.09
C ALA A 86 -4.62 14.06 -5.94
N ASP A 87 -4.04 12.90 -6.25
CA ASP A 87 -4.71 11.87 -7.06
C ASP A 87 -4.14 10.47 -6.73
N SER A 88 -4.80 9.44 -7.22
CA SER A 88 -4.25 8.08 -7.22
C SER A 88 -4.71 7.29 -8.44
N ASN A 89 -3.94 6.28 -8.85
CA ASN A 89 -4.28 5.43 -9.97
C ASN A 89 -3.84 3.98 -9.74
N PHE A 90 -4.79 3.06 -9.86
CA PHE A 90 -4.53 1.62 -9.90
C PHE A 90 -4.25 1.18 -11.33
N TRP A 91 -3.23 0.34 -11.53
CA TRP A 91 -2.94 -0.28 -12.81
C TRP A 91 -2.27 -1.65 -12.60
N TYR A 92 -2.09 -2.40 -13.67
CA TYR A 92 -1.44 -3.71 -13.60
C TYR A 92 -0.11 -3.68 -14.35
N ASP A 93 0.97 -4.05 -13.65
CA ASP A 93 2.30 -4.19 -14.23
C ASP A 93 2.54 -5.65 -14.61
N SER A 94 2.47 -5.95 -15.90
CA SER A 94 2.71 -7.31 -16.41
C SER A 94 4.17 -7.75 -16.28
N LYS A 95 5.14 -6.82 -16.21
CA LYS A 95 6.56 -7.16 -16.01
C LYS A 95 6.83 -7.55 -14.57
N LYS A 96 6.19 -6.86 -13.62
CA LYS A 96 6.27 -7.19 -12.18
C LYS A 96 5.24 -8.26 -11.75
N ASN A 97 4.35 -8.68 -12.65
CA ASN A 97 3.21 -9.56 -12.35
C ASN A 97 2.47 -9.14 -11.07
N SER A 98 2.16 -7.84 -10.97
CA SER A 98 1.63 -7.21 -9.74
C SER A 98 0.68 -6.07 -10.07
N PHE A 99 -0.26 -5.80 -9.16
CA PHE A 99 -1.03 -4.55 -9.22
C PHE A 99 -0.19 -3.41 -8.67
N ILE A 100 -0.34 -2.22 -9.23
CA ILE A 100 0.34 -1.02 -8.80
C ILE A 100 -0.70 0.01 -8.40
N LEU A 101 -0.46 0.69 -7.29
CA LEU A 101 -1.18 1.90 -6.90
C LEU A 101 -0.18 3.06 -6.89
N ASP A 102 -0.33 3.99 -7.81
CA ASP A 102 0.41 5.26 -7.78
C ASP A 102 -0.43 6.29 -7.05
N VAL A 103 0.12 6.90 -6.00
CA VAL A 103 -0.51 7.99 -5.23
C VAL A 103 0.28 9.26 -5.49
N LYS A 104 -0.32 10.22 -6.17
CA LYS A 104 0.26 11.52 -6.47
C LYS A 104 -0.08 12.52 -5.36
N PHE A 105 0.89 13.31 -4.94
CA PHE A 105 0.73 14.35 -3.92
C PHE A 105 0.70 15.75 -4.53
N GLU A 106 0.07 16.69 -3.82
CA GLU A 106 -0.04 18.10 -4.23
C GLU A 106 1.33 18.77 -4.28
N ASN A 107 1.56 19.66 -5.25
CA ASN A 107 2.84 20.35 -5.44
C ASN A 107 2.93 21.68 -4.65
N ASN A 108 1.91 22.05 -3.87
CA ASN A 108 1.87 23.31 -3.14
C ASN A 108 2.72 23.20 -1.86
N GLY A 109 4.04 23.26 -2.01
CA GLY A 109 4.95 23.27 -0.87
C GLY A 109 5.03 21.94 -0.12
N ILE A 110 5.38 20.85 -0.82
CA ILE A 110 5.77 19.62 -0.12
C ILE A 110 7.07 19.89 0.63
N GLU A 111 6.92 20.24 1.89
CA GLU A 111 7.98 20.72 2.76
C GLU A 111 8.30 19.61 3.76
N ILE A 112 9.28 18.77 3.41
CA ILE A 112 9.99 18.04 4.46
C ILE A 112 10.81 19.10 5.19
N LYS A 113 10.29 19.55 6.32
CA LYS A 113 10.83 20.69 7.07
C LYS A 113 12.12 20.34 7.76
N GLY A 114 13.10 21.24 7.68
CA GLY A 114 14.34 21.15 8.43
C GLY A 114 14.27 21.98 9.72
N ARG A 115 14.67 21.39 10.85
CA ARG A 115 14.87 22.10 12.13
C ARG A 115 16.27 21.87 12.64
N CYS A 116 16.99 22.93 13.03
CA CYS A 116 18.25 22.81 13.76
C CYS A 116 18.05 23.08 15.25
N GLU A 117 18.29 22.06 16.09
CA GLU A 117 18.27 22.24 17.55
C GLU A 117 19.49 23.06 18.01
N GLY A 118 19.28 24.08 18.84
CA GLY A 118 20.36 24.89 19.43
C GLY A 118 21.08 25.87 18.48
N CYS A 119 20.54 26.10 17.27
CA CYS A 119 21.03 27.14 16.37
C CYS A 119 20.55 28.55 16.83
N ILE A 120 21.46 29.54 16.89
CA ILE A 120 21.15 30.93 17.32
C ILE A 120 19.99 31.50 16.50
N THR A 121 18.89 31.82 17.19
CA THR A 121 17.59 32.29 16.64
C THR A 121 17.58 33.78 16.29
N ASN A 122 18.59 34.55 16.72
CA ASN A 122 18.61 35.99 16.54
C ASN A 122 19.35 36.38 15.26
N ARG A 123 18.54 36.68 14.23
CA ARG A 123 18.83 37.24 12.90
C ARG A 123 18.75 36.20 11.77
N MET A 124 17.52 36.08 11.24
CA MET A 124 17.05 35.42 10.01
C MET A 124 16.61 33.94 10.13
N LYS A 125 15.28 33.71 10.02
CA LYS A 125 14.54 32.53 9.50
C LYS A 125 15.19 31.14 9.61
N ASP A 126 14.73 30.21 10.45
CA ASP A 126 14.95 28.74 10.24
C ASP A 126 16.39 28.25 9.87
N SER A 127 17.44 29.05 10.07
CA SER A 127 18.47 29.29 9.04
C SER A 127 19.67 28.33 8.99
N ARG A 128 19.54 27.09 9.45
CA ARG A 128 20.66 26.13 9.30
C ARG A 128 20.28 24.77 8.72
N ALA A 129 19.09 24.24 8.97
CA ALA A 129 18.63 23.03 8.31
C ALA A 129 17.75 23.46 7.11
N PRO A 130 18.19 23.27 5.85
CA PRO A 130 17.36 23.65 4.71
C PRO A 130 16.14 22.74 4.63
N ASP A 131 14.98 23.31 4.31
CA ASP A 131 13.82 22.52 3.88
C ASP A 131 14.17 21.69 2.64
N ILE A 132 13.53 20.53 2.53
CA ILE A 132 13.70 19.63 1.39
C ILE A 132 12.43 19.61 0.58
N GLU A 133 12.61 19.88 -0.71
CA GLU A 133 11.55 19.84 -1.70
C GLU A 133 11.48 18.47 -2.35
N TRP A 134 10.29 17.87 -2.39
CA TRP A 134 10.01 16.72 -3.23
C TRP A 134 9.60 17.19 -4.62
N ARG A 135 10.55 17.22 -5.55
CA ARG A 135 10.34 17.61 -6.95
C ARG A 135 9.67 16.50 -7.76
N ALA A 136 8.96 16.94 -8.79
CA ALA A 136 8.13 16.10 -9.62
C ALA A 136 8.90 14.93 -10.29
N PRO A 137 8.20 13.79 -10.52
CA PRO A 137 6.82 13.52 -10.10
C PRO A 137 6.75 13.14 -8.61
N GLN A 138 5.82 13.71 -7.83
CA GLN A 138 5.65 13.41 -6.41
C GLN A 138 4.71 12.23 -6.21
N ILE A 139 5.22 11.02 -6.42
CA ILE A 139 4.41 9.80 -6.41
C ILE A 139 4.94 8.82 -5.38
N LEU A 140 4.05 8.31 -4.51
CA LEU A 140 4.28 7.06 -3.81
C LEU A 140 3.71 5.91 -4.63
N ARG A 141 4.56 4.99 -5.07
CA ARG A 141 4.19 3.81 -5.84
C ARG A 141 4.15 2.59 -4.93
N PHE A 142 2.99 1.99 -4.82
CA PHE A 142 2.76 0.78 -4.04
C PHE A 142 2.70 -0.41 -4.98
N THR A 143 3.52 -1.43 -4.74
CA THR A 143 3.39 -2.73 -5.39
C THR A 143 2.46 -3.61 -4.55
N LEU A 144 1.38 -4.07 -5.16
CA LEU A 144 0.28 -4.80 -4.52
C LEU A 144 0.23 -6.24 -5.02
N LYS A 145 0.31 -7.18 -4.09
CA LYS A 145 0.11 -8.60 -4.34
C LYS A 145 -1.28 -9.01 -3.85
N PRO A 146 -2.12 -9.62 -4.69
CA PRO A 146 -3.41 -10.12 -4.26
C PRO A 146 -3.21 -11.30 -3.30
N ILE A 147 -4.02 -11.33 -2.26
CA ILE A 147 -4.05 -12.37 -1.23
C ILE A 147 -5.49 -12.80 -0.98
N THR A 148 -5.67 -14.00 -0.43
CA THR A 148 -6.96 -14.37 0.16
C THR A 148 -7.06 -13.80 1.56
N TYR A 149 -8.21 -13.20 1.87
CA TYR A 149 -8.55 -12.69 3.18
C TYR A 149 -10.04 -12.85 3.41
N GLN A 150 -10.47 -13.41 4.54
CA GLN A 150 -11.89 -13.58 4.89
C GLN A 150 -12.79 -14.09 3.73
N LYS A 151 -12.33 -15.14 3.03
CA LYS A 151 -13.01 -15.75 1.87
C LYS A 151 -13.24 -14.80 0.68
N SER A 152 -12.41 -13.78 0.49
CA SER A 152 -12.44 -12.88 -0.67
C SER A 152 -11.00 -12.45 -1.02
N VAL A 153 -10.83 -11.61 -2.04
CA VAL A 153 -9.54 -11.07 -2.48
C VAL A 153 -9.25 -9.79 -1.69
N SER A 154 -8.05 -9.67 -1.14
CA SER A 154 -7.48 -8.41 -0.65
C SER A 154 -6.09 -8.21 -1.26
N PHE A 155 -5.35 -7.20 -0.83
CA PHE A 155 -4.02 -6.90 -1.33
C PHE A 155 -3.03 -6.69 -0.18
N GLU A 156 -1.84 -7.24 -0.35
CA GLU A 156 -0.67 -6.96 0.47
C GLU A 156 0.25 -6.00 -0.27
N VAL A 157 0.75 -4.97 0.44
CA VAL A 157 1.78 -4.07 -0.09
C VAL A 157 3.15 -4.73 0.11
N THR A 158 3.78 -5.13 -0.99
CA THR A 158 5.13 -5.74 -0.97
C THR A 158 6.23 -4.69 -1.05
N GLU A 159 5.95 -3.55 -1.70
CA GLU A 159 6.90 -2.47 -1.94
C GLU A 159 6.17 -1.13 -1.88
N VAL A 160 6.85 -0.12 -1.33
CA VAL A 160 6.46 1.29 -1.45
C VAL A 160 7.70 2.05 -1.86
N GLU A 161 7.63 2.68 -3.03
CA GLU A 161 8.70 3.46 -3.64
C GLU A 161 8.28 4.94 -3.67
N MET A 162 9.19 5.81 -3.26
CA MET A 162 9.03 7.25 -3.38
C MET A 162 9.68 7.71 -4.69
N ILE A 163 8.86 7.99 -5.70
CA ILE A 163 9.29 8.48 -7.00
C ILE A 163 9.35 10.00 -6.96
N GLY A 164 10.33 10.59 -7.64
CA GLY A 164 10.61 12.02 -7.64
C GLY A 164 11.99 12.31 -7.08
N LYS A 165 12.40 13.58 -7.09
CA LYS A 165 13.73 13.98 -6.62
C LYS A 165 13.60 14.81 -5.36
N LEU A 166 14.28 14.41 -4.29
CA LEU A 166 14.45 15.28 -3.13
C LEU A 166 15.60 16.27 -3.40
N GLU A 167 15.34 17.55 -3.22
CA GLU A 167 16.31 18.63 -3.40
C GLU A 167 16.33 19.54 -2.18
N GLY A 168 17.51 20.04 -1.82
CA GLY A 168 17.69 21.06 -0.80
C GLY A 168 18.97 21.83 -1.05
N GLY A 169 19.02 23.08 -0.59
CA GLY A 169 20.10 24.02 -0.90
C GLY A 169 21.50 23.52 -0.49
N GLY A 170 22.40 23.40 -1.48
CA GLY A 170 23.86 23.37 -1.28
C GLY A 170 24.51 22.13 -0.63
N LEU A 171 23.76 21.06 -0.31
CA LEU A 171 24.28 19.93 0.51
C LEU A 171 24.00 18.54 -0.07
N ALA A 172 24.43 18.28 -1.31
CA ALA A 172 24.12 17.05 -2.06
C ALA A 172 24.36 15.73 -1.28
N LYS A 173 25.42 15.63 -0.48
CA LYS A 173 25.71 14.43 0.33
C LYS A 173 24.68 14.22 1.45
N VAL A 174 24.22 15.31 2.05
CA VAL A 174 23.19 15.32 3.10
C VAL A 174 21.85 14.91 2.51
N ILE A 175 21.51 15.47 1.34
CA ILE A 175 20.30 15.12 0.58
C ILE A 175 20.28 13.63 0.24
N LYS A 176 21.38 13.05 -0.25
CA LYS A 176 21.42 11.63 -0.60
C LYS A 176 21.07 10.71 0.58
N ASN A 177 21.67 10.96 1.75
CA ASN A 177 21.40 10.16 2.95
C ASN A 177 19.96 10.37 3.44
N LEU A 178 19.49 11.62 3.41
CA LEU A 178 18.14 11.97 3.82
C LEU A 178 17.09 11.32 2.92
N THR A 179 17.30 11.25 1.60
CA THR A 179 16.40 10.56 0.67
C THR A 179 16.19 9.10 1.03
N ALA A 180 17.26 8.37 1.35
CA ALA A 180 17.16 6.98 1.75
C ALA A 180 16.39 6.82 3.08
N SER A 181 16.67 7.69 4.06
CA SER A 181 15.98 7.67 5.35
C SER A 181 14.50 8.02 5.24
N VAL A 182 14.16 9.06 4.45
CA VAL A 182 12.79 9.49 4.16
C VAL A 182 12.02 8.35 3.48
N GLY A 183 12.56 7.81 2.39
CA GLY A 183 11.94 6.72 1.65
C GLY A 183 11.74 5.47 2.52
N GLY A 184 12.75 5.10 3.33
CA GLY A 184 12.68 3.96 4.23
C GLY A 184 11.62 4.11 5.32
N MET A 185 11.55 5.28 5.95
CA MET A 185 10.54 5.58 6.98
C MET A 185 9.12 5.54 6.40
N VAL A 186 8.88 6.25 5.30
CA VAL A 186 7.57 6.30 4.62
C VAL A 186 7.15 4.90 4.20
N SER A 187 8.07 4.14 3.59
CA SER A 187 7.82 2.77 3.15
C SER A 187 7.46 1.84 4.31
N LYS A 188 8.21 1.91 5.42
CA LYS A 188 7.96 1.08 6.61
C LYS A 188 6.56 1.32 7.18
N ASP A 189 6.20 2.59 7.39
CA ASP A 189 4.95 2.91 8.08
C ASP A 189 3.72 2.69 7.20
N LEU A 190 3.82 2.99 5.90
CA LEU A 190 2.75 2.66 4.95
C LEU A 190 2.56 1.16 4.81
N LYS A 191 3.63 0.36 4.73
CA LYS A 191 3.52 -1.10 4.75
C LYS A 191 2.81 -1.59 6.02
N ARG A 192 3.14 -1.04 7.19
CA ARG A 192 2.47 -1.37 8.46
C ARG A 192 0.97 -1.09 8.37
N VAL A 193 0.57 0.11 7.93
CA VAL A 193 -0.86 0.48 7.81
C VAL A 193 -1.59 -0.40 6.81
N PHE A 194 -1.00 -0.68 5.64
CA PHE A 194 -1.63 -1.54 4.65
C PHE A 194 -1.65 -3.03 5.05
N ALA A 195 -0.73 -3.47 5.89
CA ALA A 195 -0.72 -4.83 6.44
C ALA A 195 -1.76 -5.05 7.55
N SER A 196 -2.36 -3.98 8.08
CA SER A 196 -3.36 -4.06 9.15
C SER A 196 -4.63 -4.78 8.69
N ASP A 197 -5.30 -5.45 9.63
CA ASP A 197 -6.59 -6.11 9.35
C ASP A 197 -7.66 -5.12 8.89
N VAL A 198 -7.60 -3.87 9.34
CA VAL A 198 -8.54 -2.83 8.94
C VAL A 198 -8.36 -2.52 7.44
N THR A 199 -7.14 -2.28 6.97
CA THR A 199 -6.89 -2.01 5.54
C THR A 199 -7.21 -3.23 4.69
N LYS A 200 -6.76 -4.42 5.12
CA LYS A 200 -7.05 -5.67 4.42
C LYS A 200 -8.56 -5.90 4.27
N ARG A 201 -9.34 -5.65 5.32
CA ARG A 201 -10.81 -5.76 5.29
C ARG A 201 -11.45 -4.73 4.36
N LEU A 202 -11.03 -3.47 4.39
CA LEU A 202 -11.59 -2.43 3.52
C LEU A 202 -11.36 -2.75 2.03
N LEU A 203 -10.17 -3.22 1.66
CA LEU A 203 -9.89 -3.68 0.30
C LEU A 203 -10.65 -4.96 -0.03
N ASN A 204 -10.79 -5.86 0.95
CA ASN A 204 -11.55 -7.10 0.80
C ASN A 204 -13.03 -6.83 0.47
N ASP A 205 -13.66 -5.95 1.24
CA ASP A 205 -15.06 -5.57 1.08
C ASP A 205 -15.29 -4.83 -0.23
N ALA A 206 -14.33 -4.02 -0.67
CA ALA A 206 -14.37 -3.38 -1.98
C ALA A 206 -14.39 -4.41 -3.12
N MET A 207 -13.65 -5.52 -3.01
CA MET A 207 -13.56 -6.57 -4.03
C MET A 207 -14.76 -7.53 -4.06
N ARG A 208 -15.47 -7.73 -2.94
CA ARG A 208 -16.59 -8.68 -2.85
C ARG A 208 -17.64 -8.53 -3.96
N PRO A 209 -18.11 -7.31 -4.32
CA PRO A 209 -19.10 -7.15 -5.39
C PRO A 209 -18.59 -7.60 -6.76
N LEU A 210 -17.31 -7.35 -7.07
CA LEU A 210 -16.69 -7.83 -8.31
C LEU A 210 -16.63 -9.36 -8.33
N LEU A 211 -16.22 -10.00 -7.24
CA LEU A 211 -16.18 -11.46 -7.19
C LEU A 211 -17.59 -12.07 -7.31
N LYS A 212 -18.59 -11.47 -6.66
CA LYS A 212 -19.99 -11.89 -6.76
C LYS A 212 -20.51 -11.77 -8.19
N SER A 213 -20.17 -10.71 -8.93
CA SER A 213 -20.60 -10.57 -10.34
C SER A 213 -19.95 -11.59 -11.27
N LYS A 214 -18.85 -12.24 -10.84
CA LYS A 214 -18.17 -13.33 -11.54
C LYS A 214 -18.57 -14.72 -11.05
N ASN A 215 -19.64 -14.82 -10.26
CA ASN A 215 -20.10 -16.07 -9.61
C ASN A 215 -19.06 -16.69 -8.65
N THR A 216 -18.10 -15.90 -8.18
CA THR A 216 -17.11 -16.31 -7.17
C THR A 216 -17.50 -15.76 -5.81
N VAL A 217 -18.36 -16.48 -5.09
CA VAL A 217 -18.89 -16.01 -3.78
C VAL A 217 -17.84 -16.12 -2.66
N SER A 218 -16.83 -16.98 -2.84
CA SER A 218 -15.74 -17.19 -1.88
C SER A 218 -14.41 -17.45 -2.57
N ALA A 219 -13.34 -16.83 -2.09
CA ALA A 219 -11.96 -17.06 -2.51
C ALA A 219 -11.17 -17.81 -1.42
N ASN A 220 -10.77 -19.04 -1.71
CA ASN A 220 -9.92 -19.87 -0.85
C ASN A 220 -8.45 -19.82 -1.31
N SER A 221 -8.21 -19.62 -2.60
CA SER A 221 -6.88 -19.28 -3.13
C SER A 221 -6.97 -18.25 -4.25
N VAL A 222 -5.87 -17.52 -4.43
CA VAL A 222 -5.68 -16.56 -5.52
C VAL A 222 -4.31 -16.76 -6.14
N SER A 223 -4.23 -16.68 -7.46
CA SER A 223 -2.95 -16.70 -8.18
C SER A 223 -2.97 -15.72 -9.35
N LEU A 224 -1.87 -14.99 -9.53
CA LEU A 224 -1.70 -14.06 -10.63
C LEU A 224 -1.04 -14.75 -11.82
N ALA A 225 -1.69 -14.66 -12.97
CA ALA A 225 -1.11 -14.88 -14.28
C ALA A 225 -0.89 -13.53 -14.99
N SER A 226 -0.17 -13.55 -16.11
CA SER A 226 0.27 -12.34 -16.83
C SER A 226 -0.86 -11.40 -17.26
N THR A 227 -2.11 -11.87 -17.37
CA THR A 227 -3.28 -11.06 -17.76
C THR A 227 -4.53 -11.32 -16.91
N SER A 228 -4.47 -12.22 -15.94
CA SER A 228 -5.62 -12.61 -15.13
C SER A 228 -5.25 -12.86 -13.67
N LEU A 229 -6.20 -12.58 -12.79
CA LEU A 229 -6.23 -13.08 -11.43
C LEU A 229 -7.14 -14.30 -11.42
N ARG A 230 -6.56 -15.48 -11.17
CA ARG A 230 -7.30 -16.70 -10.91
C ARG A 230 -7.75 -16.71 -9.46
N VAL A 231 -9.05 -16.90 -9.24
CA VAL A 231 -9.66 -16.98 -7.92
C VAL A 231 -10.35 -18.34 -7.81
N CYS A 232 -9.95 -19.17 -6.85
CA CYS A 232 -10.53 -20.49 -6.67
C CYS A 232 -11.28 -20.59 -5.35
N LYS A 233 -12.42 -21.28 -5.40
CA LYS A 233 -13.18 -21.72 -4.22
C LYS A 233 -12.61 -23.03 -3.69
#